data_AF-A0A2D4KI64-F1
#
_entry.id   AF-A0A2D4KI64-F1
#
_cell.length_a   1.000
_cell.length_b   1.000
_cell.length_c   1.000
_cell.angle_alpha   90.00
_cell.angle_beta   90.00
_cell.angle_gamma   90.00
#
_symmetry.space_group_name_H-M   'P 1'
#
loop_
_entity.id
_entity.type
_entity.pdbx_description
1 polymer ?
#
loop_
_entity_poly.entity_id
_entity_poly.type
_entity_poly.pdbx_seq_one_letter_code
_entity_poly.pdbx_strand_id
1 'polypeptide(L)'
;ESELQKTPQKKEIKIKMDTTKHKMGLIEKEELAQKIKSAKQNYFEDANKPGRWLSYKLRKERQSKKINQLINQQGQICYGNGEKKLIVQEYYESLYHQEKVQEEEIQQYLQKS
;
A
#
# COMPACT_ATOMS: atom_id res chain seq x y z
N GLU A 1 -34.61 -61.08 23.45
CA GLU A 1 -35.31 -59.78 23.24
C GLU A 1 -36.27 -59.37 24.37
N SER A 2 -36.54 -60.21 25.37
CA SER A 2 -37.61 -59.99 26.38
C SER A 2 -37.22 -59.17 27.64
N GLU A 3 -35.93 -59.04 27.99
CA GLU A 3 -35.51 -58.24 29.16
C GLU A 3 -35.60 -56.73 28.93
N LEU A 4 -35.62 -56.33 27.66
CA LEU A 4 -35.65 -54.95 27.21
C LEU A 4 -37.09 -54.38 27.17
N GLN A 5 -38.13 -55.19 27.41
CA GLN A 5 -39.53 -54.73 27.52
C GLN A 5 -39.96 -54.37 28.97
N LYS A 6 -39.17 -54.76 29.99
CA LYS A 6 -39.59 -54.65 31.40
C LYS A 6 -39.45 -53.26 32.03
N THR A 7 -38.61 -52.37 31.48
CA THR A 7 -38.53 -50.95 31.89
C THR A 7 -38.31 -50.03 30.69
N PRO A 8 -39.37 -49.65 29.96
CA PRO A 8 -39.29 -48.81 28.76
C PRO A 8 -38.65 -47.44 29.03
N GLN A 9 -38.96 -46.86 30.19
CA GLN A 9 -38.52 -45.53 30.60
C GLN A 9 -36.99 -45.37 30.62
N LYS A 10 -36.23 -46.40 31.06
CA LYS A 10 -34.76 -46.32 31.12
C LYS A 10 -34.11 -46.25 29.73
N LYS A 11 -34.70 -46.90 28.73
CA LYS A 11 -34.21 -46.83 27.35
C LYS A 11 -34.51 -45.48 26.70
N GLU A 12 -35.72 -44.98 26.88
CA GLU A 12 -36.11 -43.68 26.36
C GLU A 12 -35.23 -42.57 26.93
N ILE A 13 -34.93 -42.63 28.23
CA ILE A 13 -33.99 -41.71 28.89
C ILE A 13 -32.59 -41.82 28.25
N LYS A 14 -32.10 -43.04 28.01
CA LYS A 14 -30.79 -43.26 27.37
C LYS A 14 -30.75 -42.70 25.93
N ILE A 15 -31.78 -42.97 25.13
CA ILE A 15 -31.89 -42.46 23.76
C ILE A 15 -31.96 -40.93 23.75
N LYS A 16 -32.74 -40.33 24.66
CA LYS A 16 -32.79 -38.87 24.82
C LYS A 16 -31.44 -38.30 25.20
N MET A 17 -30.72 -38.93 26.13
CA MET A 17 -29.36 -38.51 26.53
C MET A 17 -28.38 -38.57 25.35
N ASP A 18 -28.38 -39.66 24.58
CA ASP A 18 -27.50 -39.82 23.42
C ASP A 18 -27.82 -38.81 22.31
N THR A 19 -29.11 -38.53 22.11
CA THR A 19 -29.58 -37.50 21.17
C THR A 19 -29.14 -36.10 21.61
N THR A 20 -29.26 -35.79 22.91
CA THR A 20 -28.81 -34.51 23.47
C THR A 20 -27.29 -34.34 23.33
N LYS A 21 -26.51 -35.39 23.61
CA LYS A 21 -25.05 -35.38 23.40
C LYS A 21 -24.67 -35.11 21.96
N HIS A 22 -25.36 -35.75 21.00
CA HIS A 22 -25.12 -35.51 19.59
C HIS A 22 -25.43 -34.06 19.19
N LYS A 23 -26.56 -33.51 19.65
CA LYS A 23 -26.93 -32.11 19.41
C LYS A 23 -25.91 -31.13 20.00
N MET A 24 -25.43 -31.37 21.23
CA MET A 24 -24.37 -30.55 21.82
C MET A 24 -23.11 -30.56 20.96
N GLY A 25 -22.67 -31.75 20.52
CA GLY A 25 -21.49 -31.85 19.65
C GLY A 25 -21.65 -31.20 18.27
N LEU A 26 -22.88 -31.08 17.75
CA LEU A 26 -23.15 -30.31 16.52
C LEU A 26 -23.03 -28.81 16.78
N ILE A 27 -23.60 -28.31 17.87
CA ILE A 27 -23.55 -26.89 18.26
C ILE A 27 -22.09 -26.45 18.48
N GLU A 28 -21.30 -27.25 19.20
CA GLU A 28 -19.88 -26.96 19.45
C GLU A 28 -19.07 -26.85 18.15
N LYS A 29 -19.35 -27.72 17.17
CA LYS A 29 -18.70 -27.68 15.86
C LYS A 29 -19.10 -26.45 15.05
N GLU A 30 -20.37 -26.06 15.11
CA GLU A 30 -20.88 -24.86 14.44
C GLU A 30 -20.29 -23.59 15.05
N GLU A 31 -20.24 -23.50 16.38
CA GLU A 31 -19.58 -22.40 17.08
C GLU A 31 -18.09 -22.30 16.74
N LEU A 32 -17.38 -23.43 16.67
CA LEU A 32 -15.97 -23.46 16.29
C LEU A 32 -15.78 -22.99 14.85
N ALA A 33 -16.60 -23.46 13.92
CA ALA A 33 -16.56 -23.02 12.53
C ALA A 33 -16.81 -21.52 12.41
N GLN A 34 -17.77 -20.99 13.16
CA GLN A 34 -18.07 -19.57 13.19
C GLN A 34 -16.90 -18.74 13.76
N LYS A 35 -16.27 -19.19 14.86
CA LYS A 35 -15.08 -18.55 15.43
C LYS A 35 -13.92 -18.52 14.43
N ILE A 36 -13.68 -19.61 13.71
CA ILE A 36 -12.64 -19.67 12.66
C ILE A 36 -12.96 -18.69 11.53
N LYS A 37 -14.23 -18.62 11.10
CA LYS A 37 -14.67 -17.70 10.04
C LYS A 37 -14.47 -16.24 10.47
N SER A 38 -14.90 -15.88 11.68
CA SER A 38 -14.72 -14.53 12.23
C SER A 38 -13.24 -14.17 12.39
N ALA A 39 -12.40 -15.07 12.90
CA ALA A 39 -10.96 -14.83 13.03
C ALA A 39 -10.28 -14.60 11.67
N LYS A 40 -10.62 -15.40 10.65
CA LYS A 40 -10.13 -15.20 9.28
C LYS A 40 -10.57 -13.85 8.73
N GLN A 41 -11.84 -13.49 8.90
CA GLN A 41 -12.36 -12.21 8.42
C GLN A 41 -11.64 -11.03 9.09
N ASN A 42 -11.49 -11.05 10.41
CA ASN A 42 -10.77 -10.02 11.17
C ASN A 42 -9.31 -9.89 10.69
N TYR A 43 -8.64 -11.02 10.40
CA TYR A 43 -7.29 -11.01 9.85
C TYR A 43 -7.21 -10.30 8.48
N PHE A 44 -8.20 -10.49 7.61
CA PHE A 44 -8.24 -9.79 6.30
C PHE A 44 -8.64 -8.31 6.41
N GLU A 45 -9.47 -7.95 7.39
CA GLU A 45 -9.78 -6.55 7.70
C GLU A 45 -8.53 -5.80 8.17
N ASP A 46 -7.68 -6.45 8.97
CA ASP A 46 -6.43 -5.87 9.48
C ASP A 46 -5.25 -5.98 8.50
N ALA A 47 -5.19 -7.02 7.65
CA ALA A 47 -4.12 -7.21 6.67
C ALA A 47 -4.04 -6.07 5.63
N ASN A 48 -5.16 -5.38 5.37
CA ASN A 48 -5.19 -4.24 4.47
C ASN A 48 -4.68 -2.93 5.09
N LYS A 49 -4.49 -2.86 6.41
CA LYS A 49 -3.99 -1.66 7.10
C LYS A 49 -2.55 -1.30 6.73
N PRO A 50 -1.56 -2.22 6.79
CA PRO A 50 -0.19 -1.91 6.38
C PRO A 50 -0.08 -1.56 4.89
N GLY A 51 -0.82 -2.26 4.01
CA GLY A 51 -0.84 -1.94 2.58
C GLY A 51 -1.45 -0.58 2.27
N ARG A 52 -2.55 -0.21 2.96
CA ARG A 52 -3.15 1.13 2.86
C ARG A 52 -2.22 2.21 3.40
N TRP A 53 -1.57 1.97 4.52
CA TRP A 53 -0.63 2.91 5.12
C TRP A 53 0.61 3.13 4.25
N LEU A 54 1.17 2.05 3.70
CA LEU A 54 2.27 2.13 2.72
C LEU A 54 1.85 2.92 1.49
N SER A 55 0.68 2.62 0.92
CA SER A 55 0.14 3.35 -0.24
C SER A 55 -0.05 4.84 0.06
N TYR A 56 -0.57 5.17 1.26
CA TYR A 56 -0.70 6.55 1.73
C TYR A 56 0.68 7.23 1.85
N LYS A 57 1.65 6.57 2.48
CA LYS A 57 3.01 7.09 2.66
C LYS A 57 3.70 7.36 1.32
N LEU A 58 3.63 6.40 0.39
CA LEU A 58 4.15 6.56 -0.97
C LEU A 58 3.48 7.71 -1.73
N ARG A 59 2.16 7.86 -1.60
CA ARG A 59 1.43 8.98 -2.21
C ARG A 59 1.91 10.33 -1.65
N LYS A 60 2.08 10.44 -0.33
CA LYS A 60 2.59 11.65 0.31
C LYS A 60 4.01 11.98 -0.11
N GLU A 61 4.88 10.98 -0.17
CA GLU A 61 6.26 11.14 -0.63
C GLU A 61 6.35 11.57 -2.11
N ARG A 62 5.50 11.01 -2.99
CA ARG A 62 5.41 11.46 -4.39
C ARG A 62 4.92 12.90 -4.50
N GLN A 63 3.94 13.29 -3.68
CA GLN A 63 3.43 14.66 -3.65
C GLN A 63 4.48 15.66 -3.17
N SER A 64 5.29 15.31 -2.17
CA SER A 64 6.34 16.21 -1.65
C SER A 64 7.51 16.38 -2.62
N LYS A 65 7.83 15.35 -3.42
CA LYS A 65 8.89 15.41 -4.44
C LYS A 65 8.47 16.14 -5.72
N LYS A 66 7.19 16.48 -5.87
CA LYS A 66 6.69 17.17 -7.07
C LYS A 66 7.09 18.64 -7.03
N ILE A 67 7.77 19.09 -8.08
CA ILE A 67 8.08 20.50 -8.29
C ILE A 67 6.79 21.24 -8.67
N ASN A 68 6.21 21.97 -7.72
CA ASN A 68 4.95 22.67 -7.92
C ASN A 68 5.14 24.01 -8.64
N GLN A 69 6.19 24.75 -8.30
CA GLN A 69 6.52 26.05 -8.88
C GLN A 69 8.03 26.18 -9.11
N LEU A 70 8.42 27.03 -10.06
CA LEU A 70 9.79 27.47 -10.28
C LEU A 70 9.82 28.99 -10.46
N ILE A 71 10.97 29.60 -10.24
CA ILE A 71 11.20 31.02 -10.47
C ILE A 71 11.97 31.15 -11.77
N ASN A 72 11.51 32.00 -12.69
CA ASN A 72 12.22 32.27 -13.94
C ASN A 72 13.40 33.25 -13.73
N GLN A 73 14.18 33.48 -14.79
CA GLN A 73 15.33 34.39 -14.74
C GLN A 73 14.95 35.83 -14.37
N GLN A 74 13.69 36.24 -14.63
CA GLN A 74 13.13 37.55 -14.30
C GLN A 74 12.55 37.61 -12.87
N GLY A 75 12.69 36.56 -12.06
CA GLY A 75 12.22 36.52 -10.67
C GLY A 75 10.72 36.23 -10.50
N GLN A 76 10.00 35.87 -11.56
CA GLN A 76 8.56 35.58 -11.54
C GLN A 76 8.30 34.11 -11.20
N ILE A 77 7.25 33.86 -10.41
CA ILE A 77 6.84 32.51 -10.01
C ILE A 77 5.96 31.89 -11.10
N CYS A 78 6.41 30.77 -11.66
CA CYS A 78 5.72 29.99 -12.67
C CYS A 78 5.20 28.67 -12.08
N TYR A 79 3.93 28.34 -12.37
CA TYR A 79 3.27 27.13 -11.89
C TYR A 79 3.04 26.10 -13.01
N GLY A 80 2.99 26.58 -14.27
CA GLY A 80 2.68 25.77 -15.44
C GLY A 80 3.79 24.75 -15.74
N ASN A 81 3.41 23.54 -16.16
CA ASN A 81 4.39 22.52 -16.50
C ASN A 81 5.23 22.91 -17.73
N GLY A 82 4.66 23.61 -18.71
CA GLY A 82 5.39 24.10 -19.89
C GLY A 82 6.47 25.12 -19.50
N GLU A 83 6.09 26.13 -18.71
CA GLU A 83 6.99 27.16 -18.19
C GLU A 83 8.11 26.54 -17.36
N LYS A 84 7.78 25.61 -16.45
CA LYS A 84 8.77 24.91 -15.64
C LYS A 84 9.77 24.13 -16.49
N LYS A 85 9.33 23.52 -17.60
CA LYS A 85 10.21 22.79 -18.51
C LYS A 85 11.18 23.74 -19.21
N LEU A 86 10.70 24.90 -19.67
CA LEU A 86 11.54 25.93 -20.28
C LEU A 86 12.59 26.46 -19.30
N ILE A 87 12.18 26.81 -18.06
CA ILE A 87 13.10 27.29 -17.02
C ILE A 87 14.22 26.27 -16.74
N VAL A 88 13.85 24.99 -16.61
CA VAL A 88 14.83 23.92 -16.38
C VAL A 88 15.77 23.76 -17.58
N GLN A 89 15.24 23.84 -18.80
CA GLN A 89 16.03 23.74 -20.01
C GLN A 89 17.03 24.89 -20.12
N GLU A 90 16.60 26.14 -19.99
CA GLU A 90 17.45 27.34 -20.04
C GLU A 90 18.55 27.29 -18.96
N TYR A 91 18.21 26.84 -17.75
CA TYR A 91 19.18 26.65 -16.68
C TYR A 91 20.29 25.66 -17.07
N TYR A 92 19.94 24.50 -17.62
CA TYR A 92 20.96 23.52 -18.00
C TYR A 92 21.71 23.91 -19.27
N GLU A 93 21.06 24.58 -20.22
CA GLU A 93 21.73 25.13 -21.41
C GLU A 93 22.80 26.15 -21.02
N SER A 94 22.51 27.05 -20.07
CA SER A 94 23.51 27.98 -19.55
C SER A 94 24.60 27.29 -18.73
N LEU A 95 24.25 26.31 -17.90
CA LEU A 95 25.22 25.56 -17.07
C LEU A 95 26.25 24.80 -17.92
N TYR A 96 25.81 24.26 -19.06
CA TYR A 96 26.65 23.50 -19.99
C TYR A 96 27.04 24.30 -21.23
N HIS A 97 26.84 25.62 -21.22
CA HIS A 97 27.34 26.46 -22.28
C HIS A 97 28.86 26.48 -22.22
N GLN A 98 29.51 25.76 -23.14
CA GLN A 98 30.94 25.94 -23.35
C GLN A 98 31.15 27.28 -24.02
N GLU A 99 31.90 28.17 -23.36
CA GLU A 99 32.39 29.38 -24.01
C GLU A 99 33.10 28.98 -25.30
N LYS A 100 32.63 29.52 -26.43
CA LYS A 100 33.39 29.47 -27.66
C LYS A 100 34.62 30.35 -27.47
N VAL A 101 35.70 29.75 -26.99
CA VAL A 101 36.98 30.43 -26.93
C VAL A 101 37.36 30.76 -28.36
N GLN A 102 37.61 32.04 -28.64
CA GLN A 102 38.09 32.46 -29.95
C GLN A 102 39.50 31.91 -30.12
N GLU A 103 39.67 30.93 -31.01
CA GLU A 103 40.98 30.35 -31.30
C GLU A 103 41.98 31.43 -31.72
N GLU A 104 41.51 32.53 -32.33
CA GLU A 104 42.35 33.68 -32.67
C GLU A 104 42.94 34.38 -31.43
N GLU A 105 42.17 34.51 -30.35
CA GLU A 105 42.67 35.12 -29.09
C GLU A 105 43.70 34.22 -28.41
N ILE A 106 43.46 32.89 -28.41
CA ILE A 106 44.44 31.91 -27.91
C ILE A 106 45.73 31.99 -28.73
N GLN A 107 45.62 32.02 -30.07
CA GLN A 107 46.78 32.11 -30.95
C GLN A 107 47.54 33.42 -30.77
N GLN A 108 46.86 34.55 -30.66
CA GLN A 108 47.51 35.85 -30.40
C GLN A 108 48.22 35.87 -29.05
N TYR A 109 47.66 35.24 -28.02
CA TYR A 109 48.30 35.12 -26.73
C TYR A 109 49.57 34.27 -26.80
N LEU A 110 49.50 33.10 -27.47
CA LEU A 110 50.65 32.20 -27.64
C LEU A 110 51.76 32.81 -28.51
N GLN A 111 51.43 33.63 -29.51
CA GLN A 111 52.41 34.31 -30.37
C GLN A 111 53.08 35.53 -29.71
N LYS A 112 52.50 36.06 -28.63
CA LYS A 112 53.09 37.17 -27.85
C LYS A 112 54.04 36.70 -26.74
N SER A 113 54.13 35.39 -26.49
CA SER A 113 55.10 34.76 -25.58
C SER A 113 56.38 34.37 -26.33
#